data_AF-A0A8C0UF91-F1
#
_entry.id   AF-A0A8C0UF91-F1
#
_cell.length_a   1.000
_cell.length_b   1.000
_cell.length_c   1.000
_cell.angle_alpha   90.00
_cell.angle_beta   90.00
_cell.angle_gamma   90.00
#
_symmetry.space_group_name_H-M   'P 1'
#
loop_
_entity.id
_entity.type
_entity.pdbx_description
1 polymer ?
#
loop_
_entity_poly.entity_id
_entity_poly.type
_entity_poly.pdbx_seq_one_letter_code
_entity_poly.pdbx_strand_id
1 'polypeptide(L)'
;TFTFLFSAGKELSPCTSAAATTPQYENQGQCHLIHYLRLSHHLIVLNYLICTFDKLKSVSSEDIKITDAVFDGVEVRVFEPPAKGDESLKRSVVYIHGGGWALASARTSLYNNLCRIMAESLNAVVVSVEYRLVPEVCFPEQYHDALRATKHFLQPDVLAEYSVDPSRIAISGDSAGGNLAAAVCQQVSCTESSVLHYSSPAQRGWQVLCAAPSQGDVPPLKTEW
;
A
#
# COMPACT_ATOMS: atom_id res chain seq x y z
N THR A 1 -10.38 -6.73 5.36
CA THR A 1 -9.33 -5.71 5.15
C THR A 1 -8.46 -5.68 6.37
N PHE A 2 -7.14 -5.85 6.22
CA PHE A 2 -6.20 -5.63 7.31
C PHE A 2 -5.64 -4.20 7.16
N THR A 3 -5.71 -3.41 8.22
CA THR A 3 -5.23 -2.01 8.24
C THR A 3 -4.25 -1.86 9.39
N PHE A 4 -3.07 -1.33 9.09
CA PHE A 4 -2.02 -1.07 10.08
C PHE A 4 -1.82 0.45 10.20
N LEU A 5 -1.97 1.05 11.39
CA LEU A 5 -1.69 2.48 11.65
C LEU A 5 -0.25 2.70 12.14
N PHE A 6 0.33 3.86 11.82
CA PHE A 6 1.73 4.25 12.03
C PHE A 6 1.86 5.72 12.42
N SER A 7 2.84 6.04 13.27
CA SER A 7 3.14 7.38 13.78
C SER A 7 4.64 7.70 13.91
N ALA A 8 5.15 8.81 13.34
CA ALA A 8 6.56 9.24 13.44
C ALA A 8 6.84 10.54 14.23
N GLY A 9 8.04 10.61 14.82
CA GLY A 9 8.65 11.78 15.48
C GLY A 9 9.83 12.38 14.67
N LYS A 10 10.25 13.61 15.01
CA LYS A 10 11.04 14.57 14.20
C LYS A 10 12.55 14.29 13.94
N GLU A 11 12.96 14.63 12.70
CA GLU A 11 14.21 15.15 12.08
C GLU A 11 15.65 14.76 12.53
N LEU A 12 16.49 14.39 11.54
CA LEU A 12 17.72 15.13 11.09
C LEU A 12 18.42 14.49 9.86
N SER A 13 19.31 15.28 9.24
CA SER A 13 19.93 15.31 7.88
C SER A 13 21.00 14.25 7.49
N PRO A 14 21.44 14.17 6.20
CA PRO A 14 21.95 12.93 5.58
C PRO A 14 23.47 12.76 5.60
N CYS A 15 23.94 11.50 5.52
CA CYS A 15 25.33 11.18 5.21
C CYS A 15 25.45 9.94 4.29
N THR A 16 26.50 9.95 3.48
CA THR A 16 26.70 9.25 2.21
C THR A 16 27.32 7.85 2.30
N SER A 17 26.96 7.04 1.28
CA SER A 17 27.68 5.91 0.66
C SER A 17 27.86 4.60 1.43
N ALA A 18 27.49 3.48 0.80
CA ALA A 18 28.43 2.56 0.15
C ALA A 18 27.65 1.37 -0.47
N ALA A 19 28.02 1.02 -1.70
CA ALA A 19 27.45 -0.09 -2.46
C ALA A 19 27.87 -1.44 -1.86
N ALA A 20 26.92 -2.37 -1.75
CA ALA A 20 27.19 -3.78 -1.50
C ALA A 20 26.35 -4.62 -2.46
N THR A 21 27.03 -5.23 -3.42
CA THR A 21 26.50 -6.17 -4.41
C THR A 21 26.08 -7.47 -3.72
N THR A 22 24.80 -7.84 -3.80
CA THR A 22 24.30 -9.15 -3.36
C THR A 22 24.07 -10.09 -4.54
N PRO A 23 24.29 -11.41 -4.39
CA PRO A 23 24.24 -12.36 -5.49
C PRO A 23 22.79 -12.70 -5.85
N GLN A 24 22.49 -12.66 -7.14
CA GLN A 24 21.32 -13.30 -7.73
C GLN A 24 21.44 -14.83 -7.56
N TYR A 25 20.36 -15.52 -7.21
CA TYR A 25 19.85 -16.77 -7.82
C TYR A 25 18.76 -17.43 -6.94
N GLU A 26 17.86 -18.16 -7.61
CA GLU A 26 16.75 -19.02 -7.09
C GLU A 26 15.39 -18.38 -6.74
N ASN A 27 14.68 -17.90 -7.77
CA ASN A 27 13.19 -17.96 -7.76
C ASN A 27 12.54 -17.97 -9.17
N GLN A 28 13.22 -18.52 -10.18
CA GLN A 28 12.78 -18.50 -11.59
C GLN A 28 11.78 -19.62 -11.98
N GLY A 29 11.51 -20.59 -11.11
CA GLY A 29 10.72 -21.78 -11.47
C GLY A 29 9.23 -21.50 -11.78
N GLN A 30 8.61 -20.54 -11.09
CA GLN A 30 7.17 -20.28 -11.22
C GLN A 30 6.82 -19.50 -12.50
N CYS A 31 7.63 -18.51 -12.88
CA CYS A 31 7.46 -17.79 -14.16
C CYS A 31 7.64 -18.73 -15.36
N HIS A 32 8.60 -19.67 -15.28
CA HIS A 32 8.79 -20.67 -16.32
C HIS A 32 7.58 -21.60 -16.46
N LEU A 33 6.91 -21.98 -15.36
CA LEU A 33 5.72 -22.85 -15.43
C LEU A 33 4.54 -22.18 -16.13
N ILE A 34 4.29 -20.89 -15.88
CA ILE A 34 3.17 -20.16 -16.50
C ILE A 34 3.41 -19.99 -18.01
N HIS A 35 4.65 -19.68 -18.41
CA HIS A 35 5.04 -19.66 -19.82
C HIS A 35 4.98 -21.07 -20.45
N TYR A 36 5.45 -22.09 -19.73
CA TYR A 36 5.46 -23.50 -20.18
C TYR A 36 4.05 -24.05 -20.40
N LEU A 37 3.11 -23.70 -19.52
CA LEU A 37 1.69 -24.04 -19.65
C LEU A 37 0.93 -23.13 -20.63
N ARG A 38 1.60 -22.15 -21.25
CA ARG A 38 1.01 -21.11 -22.11
C ARG A 38 -0.12 -20.30 -21.45
N LEU A 39 -0.13 -20.25 -20.12
CA LEU A 39 -1.14 -19.53 -19.34
C LEU A 39 -0.88 -18.02 -19.28
N SER A 40 0.33 -17.56 -19.63
CA SER A 40 0.69 -16.12 -19.65
C SER A 40 -0.31 -15.28 -20.45
N HIS A 41 -0.66 -15.72 -21.67
CA HIS A 41 -1.63 -15.01 -22.51
C HIS A 41 -3.04 -15.02 -21.91
N HIS A 42 -3.42 -16.11 -21.24
CA HIS A 42 -4.72 -16.21 -20.59
C HIS A 42 -4.83 -15.27 -19.38
N LEU A 43 -3.76 -15.10 -18.61
CA LEU A 43 -3.72 -14.15 -17.50
C LEU A 43 -3.80 -12.70 -17.99
N ILE A 44 -3.05 -12.35 -19.04
CA ILE A 44 -3.12 -11.01 -19.64
C ILE A 44 -4.54 -10.72 -20.17
N VAL A 45 -5.14 -11.66 -20.91
CA VAL A 45 -6.51 -11.52 -21.43
C VAL A 45 -7.52 -11.43 -20.29
N LEU A 46 -7.39 -12.27 -19.26
CA LEU A 46 -8.28 -12.23 -18.10
C LEU A 46 -8.16 -10.90 -17.37
N ASN A 47 -6.94 -10.40 -17.14
CA ASN A 47 -6.72 -9.10 -16.51
C ASN A 47 -7.34 -7.97 -17.35
N TYR A 48 -7.12 -8.00 -18.67
CA TYR A 48 -7.72 -7.05 -19.60
C TYR A 48 -9.25 -7.07 -19.54
N LEU A 49 -9.87 -8.26 -19.51
CA LEU A 49 -11.32 -8.40 -19.40
C LEU A 49 -11.83 -7.86 -18.06
N ILE A 50 -11.20 -8.22 -16.94
CA ILE A 50 -11.55 -7.72 -15.60
C ILE A 50 -11.49 -6.19 -15.59
N CYS A 51 -10.38 -5.60 -16.05
CA CYS A 51 -10.22 -4.15 -16.08
C CYS A 51 -11.22 -3.45 -17.02
N THR A 52 -11.61 -4.10 -18.13
CA THR A 52 -12.54 -3.53 -19.11
C THR A 52 -13.99 -3.57 -18.63
N PHE A 53 -14.46 -4.69 -18.09
CA PHE A 53 -15.83 -4.81 -17.56
C PHE A 53 -16.10 -3.86 -16.40
N ASP A 54 -15.05 -3.54 -15.66
CA ASP A 54 -15.14 -2.70 -14.47
C ASP A 54 -15.27 -1.21 -14.80
N LYS A 55 -14.77 -0.75 -15.96
CA LYS A 55 -14.99 0.63 -16.45
C LYS A 55 -16.46 0.99 -16.71
N LEU A 56 -17.37 0.01 -16.76
CA LEU A 56 -18.80 0.22 -17.04
C LEU A 56 -19.62 0.63 -15.80
N LYS A 57 -19.02 0.66 -14.60
CA LYS A 57 -19.69 1.09 -13.37
C LYS A 57 -18.83 2.14 -12.66
N SER A 58 -19.07 3.42 -12.92
CA SER A 58 -18.57 4.48 -12.04
C SER A 58 -19.67 5.50 -11.78
N VAL A 59 -20.14 5.52 -10.53
CA VAL A 59 -20.98 6.61 -9.99
C VAL A 59 -20.02 7.67 -9.44
N SER A 60 -20.16 8.88 -9.97
CA SER A 60 -19.40 10.07 -9.61
C SER A 60 -19.91 10.68 -8.29
N SER A 61 -19.00 11.04 -7.38
CA SER A 61 -19.19 12.23 -6.53
C SER A 61 -17.94 13.11 -6.66
N GLU A 62 -18.16 14.42 -6.72
CA GLU A 62 -17.24 15.39 -7.33
C GLU A 62 -16.12 15.90 -6.41
N ASP A 63 -16.02 15.40 -5.17
CA ASP A 63 -15.24 16.10 -4.15
C ASP A 63 -13.80 15.59 -3.93
N ILE A 64 -13.41 14.43 -4.50
CA ILE A 64 -12.05 13.87 -4.35
C ILE A 64 -11.18 14.21 -5.55
N LYS A 65 -10.04 14.86 -5.32
CA LYS A 65 -9.00 15.08 -6.35
C LYS A 65 -8.21 13.79 -6.56
N ILE A 66 -8.22 13.28 -7.78
CA ILE A 66 -7.49 12.05 -8.16
C ILE A 66 -6.33 12.43 -9.08
N THR A 67 -5.12 12.03 -8.73
CA THR A 67 -3.91 12.27 -9.54
C THR A 67 -3.13 10.98 -9.73
N ASP A 68 -2.57 10.78 -10.93
CA ASP A 68 -1.59 9.72 -11.18
C ASP A 68 -0.18 10.31 -10.99
N ALA A 69 0.68 9.60 -10.27
CA ALA A 69 2.06 9.99 -9.99
C ALA A 69 3.01 8.79 -10.09
N VAL A 70 4.31 9.04 -9.98
CA VAL A 70 5.34 7.99 -10.01
C VAL A 70 6.23 8.15 -8.78
N PHE A 71 6.23 7.14 -7.91
CA PHE A 71 7.00 7.10 -6.67
C PHE A 71 8.13 6.08 -6.82
N ASP A 72 9.37 6.57 -6.90
CA ASP A 72 10.58 5.76 -7.09
C ASP A 72 10.44 4.71 -8.23
N GLY A 73 9.94 5.18 -9.38
CA GLY A 73 9.73 4.35 -10.59
C GLY A 73 8.49 3.45 -10.56
N VAL A 74 7.68 3.51 -9.50
CA VAL A 74 6.42 2.76 -9.38
C VAL A 74 5.24 3.71 -9.61
N GLU A 75 4.33 3.33 -10.49
CA GLU A 75 3.11 4.11 -10.72
C GLU A 75 2.20 4.05 -9.49
N VAL A 76 1.62 5.18 -9.13
CA VAL A 76 0.66 5.29 -8.04
C VAL A 76 -0.50 6.18 -8.45
N ARG A 77 -1.65 5.97 -7.82
CA ARG A 77 -2.80 6.86 -7.90
C ARG A 77 -3.11 7.43 -6.54
N VAL A 78 -3.10 8.76 -6.43
CA VAL A 78 -3.33 9.49 -5.20
C VAL A 78 -4.74 10.07 -5.19
N PHE A 79 -5.46 9.83 -4.10
CA PHE A 79 -6.79 10.33 -3.83
C PHE A 79 -6.70 11.33 -2.69
N GLU A 80 -6.97 12.59 -2.99
CA GLU A 80 -6.86 13.68 -2.04
C GLU A 80 -8.27 14.19 -1.69
N PRO A 81 -8.72 14.01 -0.45
CA PRO A 81 -9.96 14.62 0.00
C PRO A 81 -9.79 16.14 0.16
N PRO A 82 -10.90 16.90 0.04
CA PRO A 82 -10.87 18.33 0.24
C PRO A 82 -10.48 18.64 1.69
N ALA A 83 -9.92 19.82 1.92
CA ALA A 83 -9.63 20.26 3.28
C ALA A 83 -10.94 20.31 4.09
N LYS A 84 -10.94 19.75 5.30
CA LYS A 84 -12.11 19.72 6.19
C LYS A 84 -11.80 20.54 7.44
N GLY A 85 -12.39 21.73 7.52
CA GLY A 85 -12.17 22.66 8.64
C GLY A 85 -10.74 23.22 8.69
N ASP A 86 -10.26 23.51 9.89
CA ASP A 86 -8.93 24.08 10.15
C ASP A 86 -7.81 23.03 10.33
N GLU A 87 -8.07 21.74 10.04
CA GLU A 87 -7.01 20.71 10.10
C GLU A 87 -5.98 20.98 8.99
N SER A 88 -4.77 21.40 9.40
CA SER A 88 -3.65 21.66 8.47
C SER A 88 -3.00 20.40 7.94
N LEU A 89 -3.12 19.26 8.64
CA LEU A 89 -2.55 17.97 8.24
C LEU A 89 -3.60 16.86 8.20
N LYS A 90 -3.53 16.03 7.16
CA LYS A 90 -4.43 14.92 6.85
C LYS A 90 -3.85 13.58 7.32
N ARG A 91 -4.74 12.60 7.54
CA ARG A 91 -4.35 11.19 7.68
C ARG A 91 -3.98 10.64 6.30
N SER A 92 -3.29 9.51 6.24
CA SER A 92 -3.10 8.81 4.96
C SER A 92 -3.22 7.29 5.04
N VAL A 93 -3.48 6.67 3.88
CA VAL A 93 -3.50 5.22 3.70
C VAL A 93 -2.73 4.88 2.42
N VAL A 94 -1.66 4.10 2.53
CA VAL A 94 -1.07 3.40 1.38
C VAL A 94 -1.86 2.11 1.17
N TYR A 95 -2.48 1.97 0.01
CA TYR A 95 -3.32 0.83 -0.34
C TYR A 95 -2.66 -0.01 -1.43
N ILE A 96 -2.57 -1.32 -1.18
CA ILE A 96 -2.00 -2.29 -2.10
C ILE A 96 -3.11 -3.25 -2.52
N HIS A 97 -3.45 -3.24 -3.81
CA HIS A 97 -4.56 -4.02 -4.34
C HIS A 97 -4.27 -5.53 -4.36
N GLY A 98 -5.33 -6.34 -4.26
CA GLY A 98 -5.31 -7.79 -4.45
C GLY A 98 -5.18 -8.22 -5.91
N GLY A 99 -5.52 -9.49 -6.19
CA GLY A 99 -5.44 -10.06 -7.55
C GLY A 99 -4.36 -11.13 -7.75
N GLY A 100 -3.90 -11.77 -6.67
CA GLY A 100 -2.99 -12.92 -6.76
C GLY A 100 -1.65 -12.62 -7.43
N TRP A 101 -1.21 -11.36 -7.38
CA TRP A 101 0.00 -10.86 -8.05
C TRP A 101 -0.03 -10.93 -9.59
N ALA A 102 -1.18 -11.23 -10.18
CA ALA A 102 -1.33 -11.46 -11.62
C ALA A 102 -2.50 -10.67 -12.25
N LEU A 103 -3.43 -10.16 -11.43
CA LEU A 103 -4.68 -9.58 -11.89
C LEU A 103 -4.96 -8.24 -11.20
N ALA A 104 -5.90 -7.51 -11.80
CA ALA A 104 -6.33 -6.15 -11.44
C ALA A 104 -5.26 -5.08 -11.64
N SER A 105 -5.59 -3.87 -11.19
CA SER A 105 -4.76 -2.67 -11.25
C SER A 105 -5.29 -1.70 -10.20
N ALA A 106 -4.43 -0.79 -9.71
CA ALA A 106 -4.82 0.36 -8.91
C ALA A 106 -5.88 1.25 -9.61
N ARG A 107 -6.01 1.14 -10.94
CA ARG A 107 -6.92 1.93 -11.77
C ARG A 107 -8.22 1.22 -12.13
N THR A 108 -8.36 -0.05 -11.78
CA THR A 108 -9.62 -0.82 -11.90
C THR A 108 -10.70 -0.09 -11.11
N SER A 109 -11.89 0.12 -11.67
CA SER A 109 -13.03 0.82 -11.04
C SER A 109 -13.36 0.30 -9.63
N LEU A 110 -13.25 -1.01 -9.36
CA LEU A 110 -13.40 -1.63 -8.05
C LEU A 110 -12.44 -0.99 -7.04
N TYR A 111 -11.15 -0.96 -7.36
CA TYR A 111 -10.12 -0.39 -6.48
C TYR A 111 -10.14 1.14 -6.46
N ASN A 112 -10.50 1.77 -7.57
CA ASN A 112 -10.70 3.21 -7.67
C ASN A 112 -11.85 3.66 -6.75
N ASN A 113 -13.01 3.02 -6.85
CA ASN A 113 -14.18 3.30 -5.99
C ASN A 113 -13.88 2.97 -4.53
N LEU A 114 -13.18 1.88 -4.24
CA LEU A 114 -12.77 1.54 -2.88
C LEU A 114 -11.85 2.63 -2.30
N CYS A 115 -10.80 3.04 -3.02
CA CYS A 115 -9.88 4.10 -2.58
C CYS A 115 -10.59 5.44 -2.41
N ARG A 116 -11.54 5.75 -3.29
CA ARG A 116 -12.37 6.96 -3.20
C ARG A 116 -13.25 6.95 -1.96
N ILE A 117 -13.98 5.86 -1.71
CA ILE A 117 -14.81 5.68 -0.50
C ILE A 117 -13.92 5.76 0.75
N MET A 118 -12.73 5.16 0.74
CA MET A 118 -11.78 5.25 1.85
C MET A 118 -11.32 6.70 2.08
N ALA A 119 -10.94 7.42 1.01
CA ALA A 119 -10.50 8.82 1.11
C ALA A 119 -11.60 9.73 1.68
N GLU A 120 -12.84 9.56 1.21
CA GLU A 120 -14.02 10.30 1.68
C GLU A 120 -14.35 9.96 3.14
N SER A 121 -14.46 8.67 3.46
CA SER A 121 -14.92 8.21 4.77
C SER A 121 -13.91 8.51 5.88
N LEU A 122 -12.61 8.41 5.58
CA LEU A 122 -11.53 8.62 6.55
C LEU A 122 -11.02 10.06 6.58
N ASN A 123 -11.45 10.90 5.62
CA ASN A 123 -10.82 12.19 5.34
C ASN A 123 -9.28 12.05 5.28
N ALA A 124 -8.82 11.08 4.48
CA ALA A 124 -7.42 10.69 4.39
C ALA A 124 -6.93 10.70 2.95
N VAL A 125 -5.67 11.07 2.75
CA VAL A 125 -4.98 10.89 1.47
C VAL A 125 -4.78 9.40 1.23
N VAL A 126 -5.30 8.83 0.14
CA VAL A 126 -5.09 7.42 -0.19
C VAL A 126 -4.14 7.30 -1.36
N VAL A 127 -3.07 6.51 -1.20
CA VAL A 127 -2.10 6.22 -2.26
C VAL A 127 -2.29 4.77 -2.68
N SER A 128 -2.90 4.55 -3.85
CA SER A 128 -3.09 3.22 -4.43
C SER A 128 -1.88 2.85 -5.28
N VAL A 129 -1.20 1.74 -4.95
CA VAL A 129 0.07 1.33 -5.58
C VAL A 129 -0.18 0.40 -6.77
N GLU A 130 0.34 0.76 -7.95
CA GLU A 130 0.36 -0.09 -9.14
C GLU A 130 1.67 -0.88 -9.21
N TYR A 131 1.71 -2.04 -8.55
CA TYR A 131 2.87 -2.93 -8.59
C TYR A 131 2.83 -3.82 -9.85
N ARG A 132 4.01 -4.19 -10.38
CA ARG A 132 4.11 -5.02 -11.59
C ARG A 132 3.55 -6.42 -11.35
N LEU A 133 2.89 -7.00 -12.35
CA LEU A 133 2.19 -8.29 -12.23
C LEU A 133 2.92 -9.42 -12.95
N VAL A 134 2.49 -10.65 -12.64
CA VAL A 134 2.76 -11.82 -13.46
C VAL A 134 1.95 -11.69 -14.77
N PRO A 135 2.51 -12.06 -15.95
CA PRO A 135 3.78 -12.76 -16.15
C PRO A 135 5.02 -11.87 -16.30
N GLU A 136 4.88 -10.54 -16.31
CA GLU A 136 5.98 -9.61 -16.55
C GLU A 136 7.07 -9.70 -15.48
N VAL A 137 6.66 -9.88 -14.22
CA VAL A 137 7.57 -10.12 -13.10
C VAL A 137 7.03 -11.21 -12.17
N CYS A 138 7.94 -11.94 -11.53
CA CYS A 138 7.61 -12.89 -10.48
C CYS A 138 7.94 -12.33 -9.09
N PHE A 139 7.31 -12.90 -8.07
CA PHE A 139 7.69 -12.65 -6.69
C PHE A 139 9.21 -12.88 -6.53
N PRO A 140 9.97 -11.97 -5.89
CA PRO A 140 9.53 -10.89 -4.99
C PRO A 140 9.37 -9.49 -5.61
N GLU A 141 9.34 -9.32 -6.93
CA GLU A 141 9.33 -7.99 -7.57
C GLU A 141 8.10 -7.14 -7.19
N GLN A 142 6.93 -7.76 -7.03
CA GLN A 142 5.70 -7.12 -6.52
C GLN A 142 5.92 -6.48 -5.15
N TYR A 143 6.63 -7.19 -4.27
CA TYR A 143 6.95 -6.72 -2.93
C TYR A 143 7.95 -5.56 -2.98
N HIS A 144 8.95 -5.64 -3.87
CA HIS A 144 9.90 -4.54 -4.06
C HIS A 144 9.23 -3.27 -4.58
N ASP A 145 8.28 -3.38 -5.52
CA ASP A 145 7.49 -2.25 -6.00
C ASP A 145 6.67 -1.62 -4.86
N ALA A 146 5.92 -2.43 -4.13
CA ALA A 146 5.11 -1.97 -2.99
C ALA A 146 5.97 -1.27 -1.93
N LEU A 147 7.15 -1.84 -1.62
CA LEU A 147 8.08 -1.27 -0.64
C LEU A 147 8.71 0.03 -1.13
N ARG A 148 9.12 0.12 -2.40
CA ARG A 148 9.69 1.35 -3.00
C ARG A 148 8.68 2.49 -2.98
N ALA A 149 7.47 2.24 -3.51
CA ALA A 149 6.40 3.24 -3.52
C ALA A 149 6.06 3.73 -2.11
N THR A 150 5.96 2.80 -1.15
CA THR A 150 5.68 3.13 0.25
C THR A 150 6.81 3.95 0.87
N LYS A 151 8.07 3.53 0.72
CA LYS A 151 9.23 4.27 1.26
C LYS A 151 9.35 5.67 0.67
N HIS A 152 9.09 5.82 -0.62
CA HIS A 152 9.09 7.12 -1.29
C HIS A 152 7.97 8.01 -0.74
N PHE A 153 6.74 7.50 -0.60
CA PHE A 153 5.64 8.25 0.00
C PHE A 153 5.92 8.69 1.45
N LEU A 154 6.65 7.87 2.22
CA LEU A 154 7.03 8.19 3.60
C LEU A 154 8.15 9.24 3.72
N GLN A 155 8.72 9.73 2.61
CA GLN A 155 9.73 10.79 2.66
C GLN A 155 9.12 12.12 3.14
N PRO A 156 9.80 12.90 4.01
CA PRO A 156 9.23 14.09 4.62
C PRO A 156 8.72 15.16 3.64
N ASP A 157 9.40 15.32 2.52
CA ASP A 157 9.04 16.24 1.43
C ASP A 157 7.78 15.78 0.70
N VAL A 158 7.65 14.48 0.41
CA VAL A 158 6.44 13.91 -0.20
C VAL A 158 5.25 13.98 0.76
N LEU A 159 5.43 13.70 2.05
CA LEU A 159 4.37 13.88 3.04
C LEU A 159 3.92 15.34 3.15
N ALA A 160 4.85 16.29 3.08
CA ALA A 160 4.54 17.72 3.11
C ALA A 160 3.74 18.16 1.86
N GLU A 161 4.08 17.65 0.68
CA GLU A 161 3.35 17.93 -0.58
C GLU A 161 1.85 17.61 -0.45
N TYR A 162 1.51 16.49 0.17
CA TYR A 162 0.12 16.06 0.38
C TYR A 162 -0.48 16.53 1.71
N SER A 163 0.27 17.35 2.48
CA SER A 163 -0.11 17.79 3.83
C SER A 163 -0.49 16.61 4.73
N VAL A 164 0.27 15.52 4.67
CA VAL A 164 0.04 14.31 5.47
C VAL A 164 0.79 14.40 6.78
N ASP A 165 0.10 14.04 7.85
CA ASP A 165 0.69 13.91 9.17
C ASP A 165 1.52 12.61 9.26
N PRO A 166 2.85 12.68 9.44
CA PRO A 166 3.70 11.49 9.59
C PRO A 166 3.30 10.64 10.80
N SER A 167 2.55 11.23 11.74
CA SER A 167 2.04 10.56 12.93
C SER A 167 0.76 9.72 12.68
N ARG A 168 0.15 9.80 11.48
CA ARG A 168 -1.15 9.21 11.15
C ARG A 168 -1.19 8.59 9.75
N ILE A 169 -0.27 7.67 9.48
CA ILE A 169 -0.18 6.94 8.21
C ILE A 169 -0.66 5.51 8.42
N ALA A 170 -1.40 4.94 7.48
CA ALA A 170 -1.74 3.52 7.50
C ALA A 170 -1.25 2.81 6.23
N ILE A 171 -0.98 1.51 6.35
CA ILE A 171 -0.72 0.64 5.19
C ILE A 171 -1.79 -0.46 5.21
N SER A 172 -2.44 -0.68 4.06
CA SER A 172 -3.55 -1.62 3.93
C SER A 172 -3.54 -2.32 2.57
N GLY A 173 -4.25 -3.44 2.49
CA GLY A 173 -4.47 -4.18 1.25
C GLY A 173 -5.45 -5.33 1.44
N ASP A 174 -5.92 -5.91 0.35
CA ASP A 174 -6.81 -7.06 0.32
C ASP A 174 -6.14 -8.28 -0.34
N SER A 175 -6.48 -9.49 0.13
CA SER A 175 -5.98 -10.75 -0.45
C SER A 175 -4.43 -10.74 -0.61
N ALA A 176 -3.93 -10.93 -1.84
CA ALA A 176 -2.50 -10.84 -2.17
C ALA A 176 -1.87 -9.47 -1.83
N GLY A 177 -2.62 -8.37 -1.95
CA GLY A 177 -2.18 -7.04 -1.54
C GLY A 177 -2.13 -6.90 -0.02
N GLY A 178 -2.97 -7.60 0.72
CA GLY A 178 -2.90 -7.70 2.18
C GLY A 178 -1.64 -8.42 2.66
N ASN A 179 -1.21 -9.46 1.93
CA ASN A 179 0.09 -10.11 2.16
C ASN A 179 1.25 -9.13 1.95
N LEU A 180 1.25 -8.38 0.83
CA LEU A 180 2.27 -7.37 0.55
C LEU A 180 2.27 -6.25 1.60
N ALA A 181 1.10 -5.74 1.99
CA ALA A 181 0.94 -4.73 3.03
C ALA A 181 1.57 -5.18 4.35
N ALA A 182 1.28 -6.42 4.79
CA ALA A 182 1.87 -6.96 6.01
C ALA A 182 3.40 -7.06 5.93
N ALA A 183 3.95 -7.50 4.79
CA ALA A 183 5.39 -7.60 4.59
C ALA A 183 6.07 -6.21 4.57
N VAL A 184 5.48 -5.24 3.88
CA VAL A 184 5.96 -3.85 3.84
C VAL A 184 5.96 -3.23 5.23
N CYS A 185 4.87 -3.41 6.01
CA CYS A 185 4.78 -2.96 7.40
C CYS A 185 5.95 -3.47 8.24
N GLN A 186 6.24 -4.78 8.18
CA GLN A 186 7.35 -5.39 8.92
C GLN A 186 8.69 -4.77 8.53
N GLN A 187 8.93 -4.60 7.22
CA GLN A 187 10.20 -4.05 6.73
C GLN A 187 10.40 -2.58 7.13
N VAL A 188 9.36 -1.75 7.02
CA VAL A 188 9.43 -0.32 7.39
C VAL A 188 9.68 -0.19 8.90
N SER A 189 9.04 -1.02 9.74
CA SER A 189 9.30 -1.04 11.17
C SER A 189 10.69 -1.56 11.54
N CYS A 190 11.24 -2.56 10.83
CA CYS A 190 12.56 -3.13 11.12
C CYS A 190 13.73 -2.26 10.68
N THR A 191 13.57 -1.46 9.61
CA THR A 191 14.67 -0.65 9.05
C THR A 191 15.18 0.40 10.07
N GLU A 192 14.34 0.82 11.01
CA GLU A 192 14.72 1.68 12.15
C GLU A 192 15.56 0.91 13.20
N SER A 193 15.22 -0.35 13.50
CA SER A 193 15.91 -1.15 14.53
C SER A 193 17.36 -1.49 14.16
N SER A 194 17.67 -1.62 12.87
CA SER A 194 19.03 -1.89 12.39
C SER A 194 19.99 -0.70 12.51
N VAL A 195 19.47 0.53 12.60
CA VAL A 195 20.27 1.74 12.85
C VAL A 195 20.56 1.91 14.36
N LEU A 196 19.76 1.27 15.22
CA LEU A 196 19.79 1.42 16.68
C LEU A 196 20.80 0.54 17.43
N HIS A 197 21.69 -0.19 16.75
CA HIS A 197 22.78 -0.91 17.41
C HIS A 197 24.01 -0.05 17.76
N TYR A 198 23.94 1.28 17.58
CA TYR A 198 24.91 2.21 18.14
C TYR A 198 24.17 3.40 18.78
N SER A 199 24.23 3.47 20.12
CA SER A 199 23.86 4.59 21.04
C SER A 199 22.37 4.91 21.37
N SER A 200 22.04 4.63 22.65
CA SER A 200 21.09 5.31 23.57
C SER A 200 19.54 5.12 23.45
N PRO A 201 18.79 4.96 24.57
CA PRO A 201 17.44 4.37 24.61
C PRO A 201 16.25 5.33 24.32
N ALA A 202 16.42 6.38 23.50
CA ALA A 202 15.40 7.45 23.38
C ALA A 202 14.62 7.51 22.06
N GLN A 203 14.83 6.60 21.10
CA GLN A 203 14.13 6.64 19.80
C GLN A 203 12.97 5.63 19.75
N ARG A 204 11.73 6.12 19.81
CA ARG A 204 10.52 5.29 19.64
C ARG A 204 10.21 5.18 18.15
N GLY A 205 10.41 3.99 17.59
CA GLY A 205 10.13 3.66 16.19
C GLY A 205 8.64 3.52 15.88
N TRP A 206 8.36 3.39 14.57
CA TRP A 206 7.04 3.15 13.99
C TRP A 206 6.35 1.91 14.59
N GLN A 207 5.28 2.12 15.36
CA GLN A 207 4.47 1.02 15.91
C GLN A 207 3.42 0.57 14.89
N VAL A 208 3.40 -0.73 14.59
CA VAL A 208 2.36 -1.38 13.79
C VAL A 208 1.13 -1.59 14.67
N LEU A 209 0.08 -0.79 14.48
CA LEU A 209 -1.21 -1.00 15.15
C LEU A 209 -2.13 -1.81 14.24
N CYS A 210 -2.26 -3.12 14.50
CA CYS A 210 -3.24 -3.97 13.82
C CYS A 210 -4.66 -3.59 14.26
N ALA A 211 -5.46 -3.00 13.38
CA ALA A 211 -6.88 -2.81 13.66
C ALA A 211 -7.62 -4.14 13.41
N ALA A 212 -8.07 -4.81 14.47
CA ALA A 212 -9.10 -5.84 14.37
C ALA A 212 -10.46 -5.17 14.08
N PRO A 213 -11.38 -5.81 13.34
CA PRO A 213 -12.74 -5.31 13.24
C PRO A 213 -13.30 -5.17 14.65
N SER A 214 -13.86 -4.00 14.96
CA SER A 214 -14.58 -3.79 16.22
C SER A 214 -15.62 -4.89 16.33
N GLN A 215 -15.45 -5.82 17.27
CA GLN A 215 -16.58 -6.61 17.70
C GLN A 215 -17.55 -5.61 18.30
N GLY A 216 -18.60 -5.28 17.55
CA GLY A 216 -19.75 -4.62 18.13
C GLY A 216 -20.22 -5.49 19.29
N ASP A 217 -20.58 -4.86 20.41
CA ASP A 217 -21.14 -5.52 21.58
C ASP A 217 -22.29 -6.43 21.14
N VAL A 218 -22.02 -7.73 21.06
CA VAL A 218 -23.06 -8.76 20.95
C VAL A 218 -23.57 -8.94 22.37
N PRO A 219 -24.83 -8.56 22.70
CA PRO A 219 -25.37 -8.83 24.02
C PRO A 219 -25.37 -10.35 24.25
N PRO A 220 -25.06 -10.82 25.47
CA PRO A 220 -24.94 -12.24 25.74
C PRO A 220 -26.26 -12.95 25.41
N LEU A 221 -26.17 -13.96 24.55
CA LEU A 221 -27.24 -14.92 24.31
C LEU A 221 -27.62 -15.54 25.65
N LYS A 222 -28.82 -15.21 26.16
CA LYS A 222 -29.44 -15.94 27.25
C LYS A 222 -29.83 -17.32 26.71
N THR A 223 -29.09 -18.33 27.13
CA THR A 223 -29.49 -19.73 27.00
C THR A 223 -30.55 -20.05 28.06
N GLU A 224 -31.81 -20.06 27.68
CA GLU A 224 -32.86 -20.84 28.35
C GLU A 224 -33.77 -21.45 27.26
N TRP A 225 -34.10 -22.72 27.43
CA TRP A 225 -34.84 -23.59 26.52
C TRP A 225 -36.29 -23.14 26.30
#